data_AF-A0A945VTH4-F1
#
_entry.id   AF-A0A945VTH4-F1
#
_cell.length_a   1.000
_cell.length_b   1.000
_cell.length_c   1.000
_cell.angle_alpha   90.00
_cell.angle_beta   90.00
_cell.angle_gamma   90.00
#
_symmetry.space_group_name_H-M   'P 1'
#
loop_
_entity.id
_entity.type
_entity.pdbx_description
1 polymer ?
#
loop_
_entity_poly.entity_id
_entity_poly.type
_entity_poly.pdbx_seq_one_letter_code
_entity_poly.pdbx_strand_id
1 'polypeptide(L)'
;MKLLLENWRAYLDEEQINEKMMLKPGPQGWDLYAQLVGDAYLAAPKFEQRAVPHFQAMTPFLEKMFKRISSRVDIEFVDYHPYNTAAELRDSVKSTGKMKIATIDAEHDVFDEITNAKFRAVHDYMSHIQAIGSRGTEFDLRGEFASYNAHLKTMPQQSIPALFTEIVGQVSAYHAGGGTFAEQKICLLDGFDYINLGVVEGYDIVNKELVKK
;
A
#
# COMPACT_ATOMS: atom_id res chain seq x y z
N MET A 1 -6.71 37.72 4.26
CA MET A 1 -6.51 36.92 5.50
C MET A 1 -7.23 35.58 5.45
N LYS A 2 -8.50 35.50 5.00
CA LYS A 2 -9.24 34.24 4.83
C LYS A 2 -8.55 33.23 3.88
N LEU A 3 -8.12 33.68 2.70
CA LEU A 3 -7.38 32.86 1.71
C LEU A 3 -6.04 32.31 2.22
N LEU A 4 -5.35 33.03 3.12
CA LEU A 4 -4.08 32.58 3.72
C LEU A 4 -4.32 31.53 4.83
N LEU A 5 -5.40 31.68 5.61
CA LEU A 5 -5.81 30.70 6.63
C LEU A 5 -6.39 29.42 6.01
N GLU A 6 -7.09 29.54 4.88
CA GLU A 6 -7.62 28.40 4.11
C GLU A 6 -6.48 27.63 3.42
N ASN A 7 -5.50 28.31 2.83
CA ASN A 7 -4.30 27.66 2.28
C ASN A 7 -3.41 27.04 3.37
N TRP A 8 -3.30 27.68 4.54
CA TRP A 8 -2.55 27.13 5.67
C TRP A 8 -3.23 25.89 6.26
N ARG A 9 -4.57 25.87 6.34
CA ARG A 9 -5.31 24.67 6.75
C ARG A 9 -5.25 23.56 5.71
N ALA A 10 -5.30 23.88 4.41
CA ALA A 10 -5.09 22.89 3.37
C ALA A 10 -3.65 22.32 3.40
N TYR A 11 -2.65 23.16 3.70
CA TYR A 11 -1.26 22.72 3.89
C TYR A 11 -1.09 21.85 5.13
N LEU A 12 -1.76 22.21 6.25
CA LEU A 12 -1.77 21.41 7.47
C LEU A 12 -2.61 20.13 7.33
N ASP A 13 -3.70 20.11 6.55
CA ASP A 13 -4.49 18.92 6.28
C ASP A 13 -3.75 17.99 5.31
N GLU A 14 -3.01 18.53 4.34
CA GLU A 14 -2.07 17.74 3.52
C GLU A 14 -0.91 17.21 4.38
N GLU A 15 -0.31 18.01 5.28
CA GLU A 15 0.72 17.53 6.22
C GLU A 15 0.17 16.52 7.24
N GLN A 16 -1.06 16.68 7.74
CA GLN A 16 -1.68 15.76 8.71
C GLN A 16 -2.18 14.46 8.07
N ILE A 17 -2.54 14.47 6.77
CA ILE A 17 -2.77 13.24 6.00
C ILE A 17 -1.42 12.56 5.65
N ASN A 18 -0.29 13.29 5.66
CA ASN A 18 1.08 12.78 5.47
C ASN A 18 1.75 12.24 6.77
N GLU A 19 1.26 12.52 7.98
CA GLU A 19 1.96 12.24 9.25
C GLU A 19 1.78 10.81 9.82
N LYS A 20 2.15 9.81 9.03
CA LYS A 20 2.63 8.53 9.58
C LYS A 20 3.99 8.10 9.02
N MET A 21 4.45 8.77 7.97
CA MET A 21 5.83 8.63 7.53
C MET A 21 6.73 9.45 8.44
N MET A 22 7.60 8.76 9.19
CA MET A 22 8.52 9.38 10.14
C MET A 22 9.74 10.02 9.47
N LEU A 23 9.91 9.79 8.16
CA LEU A 23 11.07 10.19 7.38
C LEU A 23 10.71 11.23 6.33
N LYS A 24 11.63 12.14 6.03
CA LYS A 24 11.51 13.10 4.92
C LYS A 24 12.02 12.45 3.62
N PRO A 25 11.74 13.07 2.46
CA PRO A 25 12.34 12.62 1.21
C PRO A 25 13.86 12.72 1.20
N GLY A 26 14.51 11.77 0.52
CA GLY A 26 15.94 11.82 0.20
C GLY A 26 16.72 10.56 0.61
N PRO A 27 18.02 10.52 0.27
CA PRO A 27 18.84 9.31 0.32
C PRO A 27 18.95 8.67 1.70
N GLN A 28 18.90 9.48 2.76
CA GLN A 28 18.93 9.01 4.16
C GLN A 28 17.55 8.99 4.81
N GLY A 29 16.51 9.39 4.09
CA GLY A 29 15.14 9.40 4.57
C GLY A 29 14.39 8.18 4.07
N TRP A 30 13.26 8.41 3.41
CA TRP A 30 12.40 7.34 2.93
C TRP A 30 13.01 6.45 1.83
N ASP A 31 14.06 6.91 1.12
CA ASP A 31 14.67 6.18 0.01
C ASP A 31 15.47 5.01 0.59
N LEU A 32 16.27 5.28 1.64
CA LEU A 32 16.95 4.25 2.40
C LEU A 32 15.95 3.31 3.09
N TYR A 33 14.86 3.83 3.65
CA TYR A 33 13.84 2.97 4.25
C TYR A 33 13.23 2.01 3.23
N ALA A 34 12.84 2.50 2.05
CA ALA A 34 12.32 1.66 0.98
C ALA A 34 13.37 0.66 0.49
N GLN A 35 14.65 1.05 0.40
CA GLN A 35 15.72 0.11 0.08
C GLN A 35 15.81 -1.01 1.12
N LEU A 36 15.80 -0.67 2.42
CA LEU A 36 15.87 -1.66 3.51
C LEU A 36 14.68 -2.62 3.51
N VAL A 37 13.46 -2.09 3.32
CA VAL A 37 12.25 -2.92 3.22
C VAL A 37 12.31 -3.80 1.97
N GLY A 38 12.72 -3.25 0.83
CA GLY A 38 12.85 -3.97 -0.44
C GLY A 38 13.86 -5.11 -0.35
N ASP A 39 15.04 -4.85 0.22
CA ASP A 39 16.07 -5.87 0.45
C ASP A 39 15.58 -6.97 1.38
N ALA A 40 14.89 -6.60 2.47
CA ALA A 40 14.29 -7.57 3.39
C ALA A 40 13.20 -8.41 2.71
N TYR A 41 12.36 -7.79 1.88
CA TYR A 41 11.33 -8.47 1.10
C TYR A 41 11.97 -9.47 0.15
N LEU A 42 12.93 -9.04 -0.68
CA LEU A 42 13.61 -9.89 -1.66
C LEU A 42 14.33 -11.08 -1.01
N ALA A 43 14.93 -10.86 0.17
CA ALA A 43 15.62 -11.90 0.93
C ALA A 43 14.67 -12.85 1.70
N ALA A 44 13.43 -12.45 1.96
CA ALA A 44 12.47 -13.26 2.70
C ALA A 44 12.07 -14.52 1.91
N PRO A 45 11.76 -15.63 2.61
CA PRO A 45 11.22 -16.82 1.95
C PRO A 45 9.87 -16.49 1.30
N LYS A 46 9.55 -17.19 0.21
CA LYS A 46 8.23 -17.07 -0.43
C LYS A 46 7.07 -17.33 0.54
N PHE A 47 7.25 -18.25 1.47
CA PHE A 47 6.19 -18.66 2.39
C PHE A 47 6.69 -18.89 3.81
N GLU A 48 5.97 -18.31 4.77
CA GLU A 48 6.12 -18.57 6.20
C GLU A 48 4.78 -18.97 6.81
N GLN A 49 4.75 -20.14 7.47
CA GLN A 49 3.53 -20.63 8.14
C GLN A 49 3.00 -19.65 9.20
N ARG A 50 3.90 -18.89 9.86
CA ARG A 50 3.53 -17.89 10.88
C ARG A 50 2.79 -16.68 10.28
N ALA A 51 2.96 -16.40 8.99
CA ALA A 51 2.31 -15.27 8.34
C ALA A 51 0.85 -15.57 7.99
N VAL A 52 0.51 -16.85 7.74
CA VAL A 52 -0.82 -17.30 7.28
C VAL A 52 -1.99 -16.71 8.07
N PRO A 53 -2.01 -16.70 9.43
CA PRO A 53 -3.13 -16.15 10.18
C PRO A 53 -3.34 -14.64 9.96
N HIS A 54 -2.28 -13.89 9.66
CA HIS A 54 -2.35 -12.46 9.36
C HIS A 54 -2.97 -12.19 7.99
N PHE A 55 -2.65 -13.03 7.00
CA PHE A 55 -3.28 -12.98 5.68
C PHE A 55 -4.76 -13.36 5.74
N GLN A 56 -5.09 -14.47 6.41
CA GLN A 56 -6.47 -14.93 6.59
C GLN A 56 -7.34 -13.91 7.33
N ALA A 57 -6.76 -13.12 8.24
CA ALA A 57 -7.48 -12.06 8.95
C ALA A 57 -8.01 -10.96 8.01
N MET A 58 -7.45 -10.80 6.80
CA MET A 58 -7.96 -9.84 5.81
C MET A 58 -9.27 -10.31 5.17
N THR A 59 -9.46 -11.62 4.98
CA THR A 59 -10.53 -12.17 4.14
C THR A 59 -11.94 -11.65 4.49
N PRO A 60 -12.38 -11.62 5.77
CA PRO A 60 -13.71 -11.13 6.10
C PRO A 60 -13.90 -9.65 5.76
N PHE A 61 -12.85 -8.84 5.89
CA PHE A 61 -12.86 -7.43 5.50
C PHE A 61 -12.93 -7.29 3.99
N LEU A 62 -12.10 -8.05 3.25
CA LEU A 62 -12.08 -8.03 1.80
C LEU A 62 -13.42 -8.42 1.19
N GLU A 63 -14.04 -9.51 1.64
CA GLU A 63 -15.37 -9.92 1.16
C GLU A 63 -16.43 -8.84 1.38
N LYS A 64 -16.43 -8.25 2.58
CA LYS A 64 -17.38 -7.19 2.95
C LYS A 64 -17.16 -5.94 2.11
N MET A 65 -15.91 -5.53 1.92
CA MET A 65 -15.60 -4.30 1.20
C MET A 65 -15.75 -4.46 -0.30
N PHE A 66 -15.29 -5.58 -0.86
CA PHE A 66 -15.51 -5.92 -2.26
C PHE A 66 -16.99 -5.84 -2.60
N LYS A 67 -17.87 -6.51 -1.83
CA LYS A 67 -19.33 -6.44 -2.06
C LYS A 67 -19.88 -5.00 -2.06
N ARG A 68 -19.36 -4.12 -1.20
CA ARG A 68 -19.77 -2.71 -1.13
C ARG A 68 -19.25 -1.87 -2.30
N ILE A 69 -18.08 -2.22 -2.82
CA ILE A 69 -17.45 -1.54 -3.95
C ILE A 69 -18.11 -2.00 -5.25
N SER A 70 -18.32 -3.30 -5.43
CA SER A 70 -19.00 -3.89 -6.59
C SER A 70 -20.45 -3.41 -6.76
N SER A 71 -21.09 -2.90 -5.70
CA SER A 71 -22.41 -2.28 -5.81
C SER A 71 -22.39 -0.86 -6.36
N ARG A 72 -21.20 -0.27 -6.56
CA ARG A 72 -21.00 1.12 -7.02
C ARG A 72 -20.24 1.18 -8.35
N VAL A 73 -19.34 0.24 -8.57
CA VAL A 73 -18.48 0.14 -9.73
C VAL A 73 -18.48 -1.30 -10.21
N ASP A 74 -18.53 -1.49 -11.53
CA ASP A 74 -18.44 -2.80 -12.17
C ASP A 74 -16.98 -3.26 -12.18
N ILE A 75 -16.67 -4.37 -11.52
CA ILE A 75 -15.29 -4.87 -11.38
C ILE A 75 -15.06 -6.00 -12.39
N GLU A 76 -14.14 -5.77 -13.31
CA GLU A 76 -13.74 -6.74 -14.34
C GLU A 76 -12.34 -7.28 -14.04
N PHE A 77 -12.20 -8.59 -13.91
CA PHE A 77 -10.88 -9.23 -13.80
C PHE A 77 -10.28 -9.45 -15.19
N VAL A 78 -9.03 -9.06 -15.38
CA VAL A 78 -8.31 -9.10 -16.65
C VAL A 78 -6.91 -9.70 -16.49
N ASP A 79 -6.41 -10.38 -17.51
CA ASP A 79 -5.11 -11.09 -17.51
C ASP A 79 -3.92 -10.22 -17.94
N TYR A 80 -4.08 -8.89 -17.89
CA TYR A 80 -3.06 -7.90 -18.24
C TYR A 80 -3.10 -6.72 -17.25
N HIS A 81 -2.03 -5.93 -17.15
CA HIS A 81 -2.03 -4.70 -16.35
C HIS A 81 -2.83 -3.59 -17.06
N PRO A 82 -3.99 -3.15 -16.52
CA PRO A 82 -4.89 -2.28 -17.25
C PRO A 82 -4.56 -0.78 -17.14
N TYR A 83 -3.73 -0.40 -16.16
CA TYR A 83 -3.42 1.00 -15.85
C TYR A 83 -1.93 1.15 -15.57
N ASN A 84 -1.31 2.16 -16.17
CA ASN A 84 0.07 2.57 -15.87
C ASN A 84 0.11 3.59 -14.73
N THR A 85 -0.99 4.31 -14.49
CA THR A 85 -1.07 5.36 -13.47
C THR A 85 -2.41 5.34 -12.72
N ALA A 86 -2.42 5.85 -11.49
CA ALA A 86 -3.66 6.01 -10.72
C ALA A 86 -4.63 7.01 -11.38
N ALA A 87 -4.11 7.96 -12.17
CA ALA A 87 -4.94 8.86 -12.98
C ALA A 87 -5.75 8.08 -14.03
N GLU A 88 -5.12 7.15 -14.76
CA GLU A 88 -5.80 6.30 -15.74
C GLU A 88 -6.88 5.42 -15.10
N LEU A 89 -6.58 4.84 -13.92
CA LEU A 89 -7.57 4.09 -13.13
C LEU A 89 -8.79 4.96 -12.80
N ARG A 90 -8.56 6.15 -12.22
CA ARG A 90 -9.64 7.08 -11.84
C ARG A 90 -10.47 7.53 -13.03
N ASP A 91 -9.82 7.87 -14.15
CA ASP A 91 -10.50 8.32 -15.36
C ASP A 91 -11.30 7.19 -16.01
N SER A 92 -10.78 5.96 -16.02
CA SER A 92 -11.51 4.76 -16.45
C SER A 92 -12.79 4.58 -15.65
N VAL A 93 -12.69 4.55 -14.32
CA VAL A 93 -13.85 4.35 -13.44
C VAL A 93 -14.86 5.49 -13.58
N LYS A 94 -14.39 6.74 -13.67
CA LYS A 94 -15.26 7.91 -13.82
C LYS A 94 -16.00 7.93 -15.15
N SER A 95 -15.35 7.53 -16.25
CA SER A 95 -15.92 7.60 -17.60
C SER A 95 -16.78 6.39 -17.95
N THR A 96 -16.42 5.20 -17.46
CA THR A 96 -17.07 3.94 -17.85
C THR A 96 -17.93 3.33 -16.75
N GLY A 97 -17.72 3.72 -15.48
CA GLY A 97 -18.27 3.01 -14.33
C GLY A 97 -17.62 1.64 -14.07
N LYS A 98 -16.51 1.32 -14.76
CA LYS A 98 -15.82 0.05 -14.70
C LYS A 98 -14.40 0.17 -14.15
N MET A 99 -14.03 -0.79 -13.32
CA MET A 99 -12.70 -0.93 -12.73
C MET A 99 -12.11 -2.28 -13.13
N LYS A 100 -11.03 -2.24 -13.89
CA LYS A 100 -10.33 -3.45 -14.32
C LYS A 100 -9.24 -3.82 -13.32
N ILE A 101 -9.17 -5.08 -12.93
CA ILE A 101 -8.21 -5.56 -11.96
C ILE A 101 -7.41 -6.70 -12.56
N ALA A 102 -6.08 -6.58 -12.51
CA ALA A 102 -5.17 -7.55 -13.07
C ALA A 102 -5.13 -8.84 -12.23
N THR A 103 -5.32 -9.99 -12.86
CA THR A 103 -5.11 -11.33 -12.29
C THR A 103 -3.74 -11.91 -12.63
N ILE A 104 -3.00 -11.28 -13.57
CA ILE A 104 -1.60 -11.60 -13.78
C ILE A 104 -0.80 -11.29 -12.49
N ASP A 105 0.18 -12.15 -12.22
CA ASP A 105 0.99 -12.12 -11.01
C ASP A 105 0.17 -12.19 -9.71
N ALA A 106 -1.04 -12.77 -9.75
CA ALA A 106 -1.92 -12.93 -8.59
C ALA A 106 -1.80 -14.30 -7.91
N GLU A 107 -0.78 -15.10 -8.24
CA GLU A 107 -0.51 -16.37 -7.55
C GLU A 107 -0.18 -16.12 -6.07
N HIS A 108 -0.90 -16.81 -5.18
CA HIS A 108 -0.79 -16.59 -3.74
C HIS A 108 -0.98 -17.91 -2.99
N ASP A 109 -0.13 -18.19 -1.99
CA ASP A 109 -0.16 -19.47 -1.26
C ASP A 109 -1.22 -19.53 -0.13
N VAL A 110 -2.10 -18.54 -0.03
CA VAL A 110 -3.12 -18.43 1.06
C VAL A 110 -4.46 -17.96 0.49
N PHE A 111 -4.43 -16.94 -0.37
CA PHE A 111 -5.61 -16.53 -1.13
C PHE A 111 -5.72 -17.36 -2.40
N ASP A 112 -6.93 -17.76 -2.75
CA ASP A 112 -7.19 -18.15 -4.13
C ASP A 112 -7.07 -16.92 -5.05
N GLU A 113 -6.94 -17.17 -6.36
CA GLU A 113 -6.77 -16.14 -7.38
C GLU A 113 -7.84 -15.04 -7.26
N ILE A 114 -9.09 -15.43 -7.00
CA ILE A 114 -10.21 -14.50 -6.86
C ILE A 114 -10.08 -13.65 -5.59
N THR A 115 -9.70 -14.23 -4.45
CA THR A 115 -9.54 -13.50 -3.19
C THR A 115 -8.37 -12.52 -3.29
N ASN A 116 -7.29 -12.89 -3.97
CA ASN A 116 -6.17 -11.99 -4.22
C ASN A 116 -6.58 -10.86 -5.18
N ALA A 117 -7.33 -11.16 -6.24
CA ALA A 117 -7.87 -10.13 -7.12
C ALA A 117 -8.86 -9.20 -6.40
N LYS A 118 -9.66 -9.72 -5.46
CA LYS A 118 -10.50 -8.90 -4.56
C LYS A 118 -9.65 -8.00 -3.65
N PHE A 119 -8.52 -8.49 -3.14
CA PHE A 119 -7.58 -7.66 -2.37
C PHE A 119 -7.13 -6.46 -3.21
N ARG A 120 -6.62 -6.70 -4.43
CA ARG A 120 -6.22 -5.64 -5.37
C ARG A 120 -7.35 -4.66 -5.64
N ALA A 121 -8.57 -5.16 -5.91
CA ALA A 121 -9.74 -4.32 -6.13
C ALA A 121 -10.09 -3.42 -4.93
N VAL A 122 -10.07 -3.99 -3.72
CA VAL A 122 -10.34 -3.24 -2.48
C VAL A 122 -9.25 -2.21 -2.23
N HIS A 123 -7.98 -2.59 -2.40
CA HIS A 123 -6.83 -1.73 -2.27
C HIS A 123 -6.94 -0.54 -3.23
N ASP A 124 -7.06 -0.82 -4.53
CA ASP A 124 -7.10 0.19 -5.57
C ASP A 124 -8.25 1.17 -5.39
N TYR A 125 -9.44 0.64 -5.09
CA TYR A 125 -10.61 1.48 -4.94
C TYR A 125 -10.53 2.34 -3.67
N MET A 126 -10.15 1.76 -2.54
CA MET A 126 -10.13 2.50 -1.26
C MET A 126 -8.99 3.51 -1.19
N SER A 127 -7.86 3.25 -1.85
CA SER A 127 -6.66 4.08 -1.75
C SER A 127 -6.43 4.99 -2.95
N HIS A 128 -6.65 4.52 -4.17
CA HIS A 128 -6.32 5.26 -5.39
C HIS A 128 -7.54 5.99 -5.97
N ILE A 129 -8.76 5.60 -5.58
CA ILE A 129 -10.01 6.27 -6.01
C ILE A 129 -10.68 7.02 -4.85
N GLN A 130 -11.01 6.33 -3.77
CA GLN A 130 -11.88 6.84 -2.69
C GLN A 130 -11.13 7.24 -1.41
N ALA A 131 -9.83 7.56 -1.50
CA ALA A 131 -9.01 7.84 -0.32
C ALA A 131 -9.70 8.81 0.65
N ILE A 132 -9.72 8.44 1.93
CA ILE A 132 -10.36 9.23 2.99
C ILE A 132 -9.71 10.62 3.04
N GLY A 133 -10.47 11.65 2.64
CA GLY A 133 -10.05 13.04 2.73
C GLY A 133 -9.21 13.57 1.56
N SER A 134 -9.03 12.84 0.46
CA SER A 134 -8.22 13.30 -0.69
C SER A 134 -8.73 12.80 -2.05
N ARG A 135 -8.00 13.14 -3.13
CA ARG A 135 -8.27 12.72 -4.52
C ARG A 135 -7.83 11.28 -4.85
N GLY A 136 -7.46 10.47 -3.86
CA GLY A 136 -6.75 9.21 -4.08
C GLY A 136 -5.23 9.39 -4.08
N THR A 137 -4.50 8.31 -3.87
CA THR A 137 -3.03 8.24 -3.88
C THR A 137 -2.51 7.78 -5.24
N GLU A 138 -1.24 8.05 -5.56
CA GLU A 138 -0.61 7.63 -6.83
C GLU A 138 0.03 6.24 -6.73
N PHE A 139 0.34 5.61 -7.87
CA PHE A 139 1.08 4.33 -7.96
C PHE A 139 2.60 4.51 -7.85
N ASP A 140 3.06 5.50 -7.10
CA ASP A 140 4.47 5.69 -6.79
C ASP A 140 4.75 5.28 -5.34
N LEU A 141 6.03 5.14 -4.98
CA LEU A 141 6.46 4.71 -3.65
C LEU A 141 5.78 5.51 -2.53
N ARG A 142 5.69 6.84 -2.71
CA ARG A 142 5.04 7.74 -1.75
C ARG A 142 3.55 7.45 -1.65
N GLY A 143 2.88 7.34 -2.79
CA GLY A 143 1.46 7.10 -2.91
C GLY A 143 1.08 5.76 -2.29
N GLU A 144 1.88 4.73 -2.48
CA GLU A 144 1.67 3.43 -1.84
C GLU A 144 1.88 3.46 -0.32
N PHE A 145 2.86 4.22 0.18
CA PHE A 145 3.01 4.42 1.62
C PHE A 145 1.81 5.19 2.22
N ALA A 146 1.28 6.17 1.49
CA ALA A 146 0.07 6.88 1.88
C ALA A 146 -1.19 5.96 1.81
N SER A 147 -1.27 5.11 0.79
CA SER A 147 -2.29 4.07 0.61
C SER A 147 -2.29 3.11 1.80
N TYR A 148 -1.12 2.60 2.19
CA TYR A 148 -0.95 1.76 3.38
C TYR A 148 -1.46 2.46 4.65
N ASN A 149 -1.06 3.72 4.86
CA ASN A 149 -1.50 4.51 6.01
C ASN A 149 -3.03 4.73 6.06
N ALA A 150 -3.68 4.81 4.90
CA ALA A 150 -5.14 4.86 4.82
C ALA A 150 -5.76 3.51 5.24
N HIS A 151 -5.21 2.39 4.76
CA HIS A 151 -5.68 1.05 5.14
C HIS A 151 -5.53 0.76 6.63
N LEU A 152 -4.47 1.25 7.28
CA LEU A 152 -4.27 1.11 8.74
C LEU A 152 -5.46 1.63 9.59
N LYS A 153 -6.30 2.52 9.04
CA LYS A 153 -7.47 3.07 9.74
C LYS A 153 -8.71 2.16 9.66
N THR A 154 -8.70 1.17 8.78
CA THR A 154 -9.91 0.38 8.45
C THR A 154 -9.69 -1.13 8.47
N MET A 155 -8.47 -1.59 8.20
CA MET A 155 -8.10 -3.00 8.19
C MET A 155 -8.11 -3.58 9.62
N PRO A 156 -8.45 -4.88 9.78
CA PRO A 156 -8.31 -5.57 11.05
C PRO A 156 -6.89 -5.48 11.62
N GLN A 157 -6.76 -5.23 12.92
CA GLN A 157 -5.43 -5.07 13.53
C GLN A 157 -4.53 -6.30 13.33
N GLN A 158 -5.11 -7.51 13.34
CA GLN A 158 -4.37 -8.74 13.11
C GLN A 158 -3.79 -8.83 11.68
N SER A 159 -4.38 -8.18 10.68
CA SER A 159 -3.86 -8.26 9.31
C SER A 159 -2.76 -7.26 8.99
N ILE A 160 -2.48 -6.30 9.88
CA ILE A 160 -1.51 -5.23 9.65
C ILE A 160 -0.13 -5.76 9.20
N PRO A 161 0.46 -6.79 9.83
CA PRO A 161 1.75 -7.33 9.39
C PRO A 161 1.73 -7.86 7.94
N ALA A 162 0.66 -8.57 7.56
CA ALA A 162 0.51 -9.08 6.19
C ALA A 162 0.24 -7.97 5.18
N LEU A 163 -0.58 -6.98 5.56
CA LEU A 163 -0.84 -5.78 4.76
C LEU A 163 0.46 -5.00 4.48
N PHE A 164 1.37 -4.94 5.46
CA PHE A 164 2.68 -4.30 5.28
C PHE A 164 3.48 -5.02 4.21
N THR A 165 3.56 -6.35 4.27
CA THR A 165 4.22 -7.17 3.24
C THR A 165 3.59 -6.97 1.86
N GLU A 166 2.26 -6.95 1.79
CA GLU A 166 1.51 -6.82 0.54
C GLU A 166 1.66 -5.45 -0.14
N ILE A 167 1.71 -4.36 0.62
CA ILE A 167 1.76 -3.02 0.06
C ILE A 167 3.18 -2.46 0.12
N VAL A 168 3.68 -2.25 1.35
CA VAL A 168 4.98 -1.59 1.60
C VAL A 168 6.12 -2.47 1.11
N GLY A 169 6.04 -3.78 1.37
CA GLY A 169 7.03 -4.77 0.92
C GLY A 169 7.17 -4.80 -0.60
N GLN A 170 6.05 -5.04 -1.32
CA GLN A 170 6.06 -5.15 -2.78
C GLN A 170 6.51 -3.86 -3.48
N VAL A 171 5.98 -2.69 -3.10
CA VAL A 171 6.40 -1.42 -3.73
C VAL A 171 7.87 -1.10 -3.46
N SER A 172 8.36 -1.44 -2.27
CA SER A 172 9.77 -1.24 -1.90
C SER A 172 10.68 -2.21 -2.67
N ALA A 173 10.26 -3.46 -2.85
CA ALA A 173 10.97 -4.44 -3.66
C ALA A 173 11.00 -4.06 -5.14
N TYR A 174 9.89 -3.54 -5.68
CA TYR A 174 9.83 -2.99 -7.03
C TYR A 174 10.83 -1.84 -7.21
N HIS A 175 10.89 -0.93 -6.22
CA HIS A 175 11.85 0.18 -6.24
C HIS A 175 13.30 -0.30 -6.16
N ALA A 176 13.64 -1.15 -5.19
CA ALA A 176 14.97 -1.72 -4.99
C ALA A 176 15.43 -2.58 -6.19
N GLY A 177 14.50 -3.29 -6.83
CA GLY A 177 14.72 -4.13 -8.00
C GLY A 177 14.77 -3.39 -9.34
N GLY A 178 14.81 -2.05 -9.33
CA GLY A 178 14.92 -1.24 -10.55
C GLY A 178 13.67 -1.24 -11.43
N GLY A 179 12.48 -1.40 -10.84
CA GLY A 179 11.20 -1.41 -11.53
C GLY A 179 10.76 -2.78 -12.04
N THR A 180 11.22 -3.85 -11.40
CA THR A 180 10.79 -5.23 -11.70
C THR A 180 9.92 -5.76 -10.56
N PHE A 181 8.74 -6.29 -10.87
CA PHE A 181 7.90 -6.94 -9.87
C PHE A 181 8.56 -8.23 -9.37
N ALA A 182 8.71 -8.35 -8.06
CA ALA A 182 9.15 -9.56 -7.41
C ALA A 182 7.99 -10.56 -7.27
N GLU A 183 8.31 -11.84 -7.03
CA GLU A 183 7.29 -12.81 -6.63
C GLU A 183 6.53 -12.35 -5.37
N GLN A 184 5.23 -12.61 -5.31
CA GLN A 184 4.43 -12.31 -4.14
C GLN A 184 4.83 -13.24 -2.98
N LYS A 185 5.10 -12.66 -1.80
CA LYS A 185 5.60 -13.37 -0.62
C LYS A 185 4.61 -13.37 0.54
N ILE A 186 4.46 -14.54 1.16
CA ILE A 186 3.61 -14.78 2.33
C ILE A 186 4.52 -14.84 3.56
N CYS A 187 5.06 -13.68 3.94
CA CYS A 187 6.02 -13.55 5.03
C CYS A 187 5.70 -12.32 5.90
N LEU A 188 6.33 -12.27 7.08
CA LEU A 188 6.35 -11.08 7.93
C LEU A 188 7.75 -10.46 7.85
N LEU A 189 7.82 -9.15 7.60
CA LEU A 189 9.08 -8.43 7.54
C LEU A 189 9.48 -7.99 8.95
N ASP A 190 10.27 -8.82 9.64
CA ASP A 190 10.72 -8.53 11.00
C ASP A 190 11.66 -7.31 11.03
N GLY A 191 11.73 -6.63 12.17
CA GLY A 191 12.58 -5.45 12.37
C GLY A 191 12.01 -4.14 11.83
N PHE A 192 10.81 -4.14 11.27
CA PHE A 192 10.10 -2.93 10.83
C PHE A 192 8.87 -2.66 11.70
N ASP A 193 8.59 -1.38 11.97
CA ASP A 193 7.33 -0.99 12.62
C ASP A 193 6.21 -0.89 11.58
N TYR A 194 5.20 -1.75 11.72
CA TYR A 194 4.07 -1.78 10.79
C TYR A 194 3.06 -0.63 10.99
N ILE A 195 3.17 0.14 12.07
CA ILE A 195 2.26 1.24 12.38
C ILE A 195 2.91 2.59 12.08
N ASN A 196 4.19 2.74 12.42
CA ASN A 196 4.98 3.96 12.28
C ASN A 196 6.00 3.79 11.15
N LEU A 197 5.56 4.02 9.90
CA LEU A 197 6.42 3.87 8.73
C LEU A 197 7.69 4.71 8.85
N GLY A 198 8.83 4.08 8.60
CA GLY A 198 10.15 4.69 8.75
C GLY A 198 10.91 4.23 9.99
N VAL A 199 10.26 3.62 10.98
CA VAL A 199 10.95 3.02 12.13
C VAL A 199 11.43 1.61 11.75
N VAL A 200 12.74 1.38 11.88
CA VAL A 200 13.40 0.11 11.57
C VAL A 200 14.51 -0.17 12.59
N GLU A 201 14.65 -1.44 12.98
CA GLU A 201 15.70 -1.90 13.90
C GLU A 201 17.10 -1.59 13.36
N GLY A 202 18.03 -1.26 14.28
CA GLY A 202 19.39 -0.86 13.91
C GLY A 202 19.55 0.60 13.45
N TYR A 203 18.47 1.38 13.37
CA TYR A 203 18.50 2.80 13.04
C TYR A 203 17.79 3.66 14.08
N ASP A 204 18.27 4.89 14.24
CA ASP A 204 17.60 5.99 14.92
C ASP A 204 17.06 6.98 13.88
N ILE A 205 15.99 7.70 14.24
CA ILE A 205 15.44 8.78 13.42
C ILE A 205 15.93 10.11 13.97
N VAL A 206 16.86 10.76 13.26
CA VAL A 206 17.39 12.09 13.60
C VAL A 206 17.05 13.05 12.46
N ASN A 207 16.35 14.14 12.76
CA ASN A 207 15.89 15.10 11.75
C ASN A 207 15.10 14.48 10.58
N LYS A 208 14.27 13.47 10.87
CA LYS A 208 13.50 12.68 9.89
C LYS A 208 14.38 11.92 8.88
N GLU A 209 15.61 11.59 9.25
CA GLU A 209 16.53 10.72 8.50
C GLU A 209 16.92 9.51 9.35
N LEU A 210 17.17 8.39 8.70
CA LEU A 210 17.73 7.18 9.28
C LEU A 210 19.23 7.36 9.50
N VAL A 211 19.63 7.21 10.76
CA VAL A 211 21.03 7.18 11.19
C VAL A 211 21.29 5.83 11.82
N LYS A 212 22.29 5.10 11.32
CA LYS A 212 22.64 3.78 11.85
C LYS A 212 23.11 3.91 13.31
N LYS A 213 22.62 3.01 14.17
CA LYS A 213 23.03 2.90 15.58
C LYS A 213 24.49 2.47 15.73
#